data_AF-A0A7K2FBZ4-F1
#
_entry.id   AF-A0A7K2FBZ4-F1
#
_cell.length_a   1.000
_cell.length_b   1.000
_cell.length_c   1.000
_cell.angle_alpha   90.00
_cell.angle_beta   90.00
_cell.angle_gamma   90.00
#
_symmetry.space_group_name_H-M   'P 1'
#
loop_
_entity.id
_entity.type
_entity.pdbx_description
1 polymer ?
#
loop_
_entity_poly.entity_id
_entity_poly.type
_entity_poly.pdbx_seq_one_letter_code
_entity_poly.pdbx_strand_id
1 'polypeptide(L)'
;MTYKGRIVFAAALTAMTLGLTACDDGDDSASAPESPSASAPAPSDPGSESPSAEPSDDGAAPAGGDVTAPGSKLKVGDKAVLPFTYGTDKKGTIAVTVTAIEKGAEADMDKFGAKAKGMTPYYIRMKVENVGGTDLSYASLRLRGQLAGGGPTGVILIGDLPGKCDSETAPRDFTTKGASYETCSLSATKTEPVAAASFDEGDAYSDSPVLWTS
;
A
#
# COMPACT_ATOMS: atom_id res chain seq x y z
N MET A 1 -36.54 33.80 -22.14
CA MET A 1 -36.76 34.51 -20.87
C MET A 1 -35.51 34.36 -20.01
N THR A 2 -35.05 35.43 -19.39
CA THR A 2 -33.68 35.54 -18.86
C THR A 2 -33.72 35.73 -17.35
N TYR A 3 -33.26 34.76 -16.56
CA TYR A 3 -33.16 34.90 -15.11
C TYR A 3 -31.76 35.33 -14.69
N LYS A 4 -31.62 36.61 -14.31
CA LYS A 4 -30.40 37.17 -13.70
C LYS A 4 -30.49 37.02 -12.17
N GLY A 5 -29.81 36.01 -11.62
CA GLY A 5 -29.55 35.92 -10.18
C GLY A 5 -28.25 36.64 -9.83
N ARG A 6 -28.31 37.80 -9.18
CA ARG A 6 -27.13 38.49 -8.63
C ARG A 6 -26.83 37.91 -7.25
N ILE A 7 -25.65 37.31 -7.06
CA ILE A 7 -25.14 36.91 -5.74
C ILE A 7 -24.11 37.96 -5.31
N VAL A 8 -24.30 38.50 -4.11
CA VAL A 8 -23.49 39.58 -3.55
C VAL A 8 -22.31 38.98 -2.77
N PHE A 9 -21.10 39.44 -3.07
CA PHE A 9 -19.92 39.14 -2.26
C PHE A 9 -20.00 39.83 -0.89
N ALA A 10 -19.74 39.08 0.17
CA ALA A 10 -19.42 39.61 1.49
C ALA A 10 -18.20 38.85 2.03
N ALA A 11 -17.03 39.50 1.99
CA ALA A 11 -15.80 38.97 2.55
C ALA A 11 -15.70 39.35 4.03
N ALA A 12 -15.44 38.39 4.91
CA ALA A 12 -15.12 38.61 6.31
C ALA A 12 -13.68 38.13 6.58
N LEU A 13 -12.77 39.08 6.75
CA LEU A 13 -11.38 38.82 7.13
C LEU A 13 -11.28 38.79 8.66
N THR A 14 -11.20 37.60 9.25
CA THR A 14 -10.84 37.43 10.66
C THR A 14 -9.35 37.14 10.79
N ALA A 15 -8.59 38.12 11.29
CA ALA A 15 -7.18 37.93 11.63
C ALA A 15 -7.07 37.11 12.93
N MET A 16 -6.27 36.04 12.91
CA MET A 16 -5.81 35.34 14.11
C MET A 16 -4.30 35.53 14.27
N THR A 17 -3.90 36.22 15.34
CA THR A 17 -2.51 36.37 15.75
C THR A 17 -2.10 35.19 16.62
N LEU A 18 -1.20 34.34 16.12
CA LEU A 18 -0.54 33.30 16.90
C LEU A 18 0.91 33.73 17.16
N GLY A 19 1.17 34.22 18.37
CA GLY A 19 2.51 34.41 18.89
C GLY A 19 2.82 33.30 19.89
N LEU A 20 3.81 32.46 19.56
CA LEU A 20 4.43 31.52 20.49
C LEU A 20 5.95 31.63 20.35
N THR A 21 6.56 32.27 21.35
CA THR A 21 8.00 32.31 21.57
C THR A 21 8.39 31.15 22.49
N ALA A 22 9.43 30.40 22.13
CA ALA A 22 10.54 29.99 23.00
C ALA A 22 11.34 28.87 22.32
N CYS A 23 12.64 29.11 22.13
CA CYS A 23 13.61 28.02 22.13
C CYS A 23 13.74 27.49 23.56
N ASP A 24 14.17 26.25 23.71
CA ASP A 24 15.18 25.96 24.72
C ASP A 24 16.28 25.11 24.05
N ASP A 25 17.53 25.47 24.37
CA ASP A 25 18.75 25.10 23.66
C ASP A 25 19.67 24.46 24.71
N GLY A 26 20.20 23.27 24.45
CA GLY A 26 20.63 22.36 25.51
C GLY A 26 21.67 21.33 25.10
N ASP A 27 22.77 21.80 24.53
CA ASP A 27 24.05 21.09 24.52
C ASP A 27 24.49 20.72 25.96
N ASP A 28 25.19 19.60 26.15
CA ASP A 28 26.66 19.59 26.34
C ASP A 28 27.21 18.19 26.75
N SER A 29 28.40 17.88 26.23
CA SER A 29 29.41 16.89 26.68
C SER A 29 28.99 15.49 27.17
N ALA A 30 29.33 14.38 26.47
CA ALA A 30 30.66 13.86 26.10
C ALA A 30 31.47 13.22 27.26
N SER A 31 31.79 11.92 27.11
CA SER A 31 33.13 11.36 27.35
C SER A 31 33.21 9.86 26.98
N ALA A 32 33.97 9.57 25.93
CA ALA A 32 34.75 8.34 25.76
C ALA A 32 36.23 8.77 25.70
N PRO A 33 37.25 7.88 25.65
CA PRO A 33 37.25 6.41 25.72
C PRO A 33 38.17 5.92 26.88
N GLU A 34 38.57 4.63 26.90
CA GLU A 34 39.98 4.19 27.07
C GLU A 34 40.13 2.66 26.86
N SER A 35 41.30 2.27 26.35
CA SER A 35 41.81 0.92 26.00
C SER A 35 43.33 1.11 25.78
N PRO A 36 44.25 0.10 25.71
CA PRO A 36 44.10 -1.36 25.66
C PRO A 36 45.08 -2.14 26.58
N SER A 37 45.25 -3.46 26.38
CA SER A 37 46.47 -4.21 26.76
C SER A 37 46.70 -5.46 25.89
N ALA A 38 47.93 -5.99 25.83
CA ALA A 38 48.40 -6.97 24.83
C ALA A 38 49.59 -7.84 25.38
N SER A 39 50.17 -8.85 24.70
CA SER A 39 50.00 -9.37 23.32
C SER A 39 50.58 -10.79 23.13
N ALA A 40 50.02 -11.58 22.19
CA ALA A 40 50.69 -12.61 21.35
C ALA A 40 51.41 -13.85 22.01
N PRO A 41 51.80 -14.91 21.25
CA PRO A 41 51.24 -15.52 20.01
C PRO A 41 51.17 -17.10 19.95
N ALA A 42 50.36 -17.62 19.00
CA ALA A 42 50.53 -18.77 18.03
C ALA A 42 51.33 -20.08 18.37
N PRO A 43 51.03 -21.29 17.79
CA PRO A 43 50.61 -21.49 16.37
C PRO A 43 49.64 -22.65 15.94
N SER A 44 49.00 -22.42 14.78
CA SER A 44 48.69 -23.29 13.61
C SER A 44 47.92 -24.64 13.66
N ASP A 45 46.71 -24.62 13.05
CA ASP A 45 46.17 -25.42 11.90
C ASP A 45 46.42 -26.96 11.71
N PRO A 46 45.58 -27.70 10.92
CA PRO A 46 44.42 -27.25 10.13
C PRO A 46 43.10 -28.05 10.32
N GLY A 47 41.98 -27.48 9.84
CA GLY A 47 40.70 -28.17 9.75
C GLY A 47 39.64 -27.38 8.98
N SER A 48 39.57 -27.56 7.66
CA SER A 48 38.47 -27.03 6.84
C SER A 48 37.19 -27.82 7.07
N GLU A 49 36.10 -27.14 7.48
CA GLU A 49 34.76 -27.35 6.91
C GLU A 49 34.06 -25.99 6.83
N SER A 50 33.81 -25.53 5.60
CA SER A 50 32.99 -24.35 5.35
C SER A 50 31.52 -24.78 5.32
N PRO A 51 30.63 -24.28 6.20
CA PRO A 51 29.21 -24.36 5.93
C PRO A 51 28.95 -23.46 4.72
N SER A 52 28.82 -24.09 3.55
CA SER A 52 28.31 -23.43 2.36
C SER A 52 26.93 -22.88 2.70
N ALA A 53 26.83 -21.56 2.82
CA ALA A 53 25.55 -20.88 2.96
C ALA A 53 24.82 -21.00 1.61
N GLU A 54 24.09 -22.10 1.44
CA GLU A 54 23.05 -22.19 0.42
C GLU A 54 22.06 -21.04 0.68
N PRO A 55 21.73 -20.21 -0.32
CA PRO A 55 20.60 -19.33 -0.21
C PRO A 55 19.34 -20.20 -0.27
N SER A 56 18.86 -20.63 0.90
CA SER A 56 17.51 -21.19 1.00
C SER A 56 16.52 -20.13 0.53
N ASP A 57 16.01 -20.33 -0.69
CA ASP A 57 14.84 -19.65 -1.24
C ASP A 57 13.59 -20.14 -0.48
N ASP A 58 13.55 -19.84 0.82
CA ASP A 58 12.39 -20.01 1.66
C ASP A 58 11.64 -18.69 1.66
N GLY A 59 10.58 -18.63 0.85
CA GLY A 59 9.55 -17.60 0.86
C GLY A 59 8.74 -17.60 2.16
N ALA A 60 9.43 -17.48 3.30
CA ALA A 60 8.89 -17.40 4.65
C ALA A 60 8.20 -16.05 4.86
N ALA A 61 7.03 -15.91 4.23
CA ALA A 61 6.13 -14.78 4.43
C ALA A 61 5.84 -14.61 5.94
N PRO A 62 6.03 -13.42 6.53
CA PRO A 62 5.94 -13.24 7.98
C PRO A 62 4.55 -13.61 8.49
N ALA A 63 4.49 -14.67 9.30
CA ALA A 63 3.28 -15.21 9.89
C ALA A 63 2.80 -14.31 11.04
N GLY A 64 2.03 -13.26 10.71
CA GLY A 64 1.57 -12.27 11.68
C GLY A 64 2.69 -11.32 12.13
N GLY A 65 3.46 -10.79 11.17
CA GLY A 65 4.45 -9.76 11.44
C GLY A 65 3.85 -8.41 11.82
N ASP A 66 4.73 -7.47 12.16
CA ASP A 66 4.38 -6.08 12.46
C ASP A 66 3.59 -5.42 11.33
N VAL A 67 2.74 -4.45 11.70
CA VAL A 67 1.96 -3.65 10.75
C VAL A 67 2.91 -2.92 9.81
N THR A 68 2.73 -3.11 8.50
CA THR A 68 3.54 -2.48 7.46
C THR A 68 3.40 -0.97 7.55
N ALA A 69 4.53 -0.29 7.73
CA ALA A 69 4.57 1.15 7.94
C ALA A 69 4.04 1.92 6.72
N PRO A 70 3.35 3.06 6.92
CA PRO A 70 3.05 4.01 5.85
C PRO A 70 4.30 4.37 5.02
N GLY A 71 4.13 4.55 3.71
CA GLY A 71 5.20 4.87 2.78
C GLY A 71 6.09 3.69 2.38
N SER A 72 5.83 2.48 2.89
CA SER A 72 6.59 1.27 2.52
C SER A 72 6.50 0.99 1.03
N LYS A 73 7.65 0.66 0.43
CA LYS A 73 7.76 0.23 -0.98
C LYS A 73 8.13 -1.25 -1.01
N LEU A 74 7.25 -2.02 -1.62
CA LEU A 74 7.27 -3.47 -1.72
C LEU A 74 7.33 -3.88 -3.19
N LYS A 75 7.80 -5.09 -3.46
CA LYS A 75 7.72 -5.69 -4.80
C LYS A 75 6.37 -6.38 -4.98
N VAL A 76 5.87 -6.47 -6.21
CA VAL A 76 4.81 -7.44 -6.54
C VAL A 76 5.28 -8.84 -6.10
N GLY A 77 4.42 -9.54 -5.36
CA GLY A 77 4.73 -10.79 -4.64
C GLY A 77 4.90 -10.62 -3.12
N ASP A 78 5.30 -9.45 -2.64
CA ASP A 78 5.52 -9.22 -1.20
C ASP A 78 4.20 -9.08 -0.41
N LYS A 79 4.20 -9.55 0.84
CA LYS A 79 3.07 -9.49 1.79
C LYS A 79 3.18 -8.25 2.67
N ALA A 80 2.16 -7.38 2.65
CA ALA A 80 1.97 -6.32 3.66
C ALA A 80 0.95 -6.76 4.70
N VAL A 81 1.11 -6.33 5.95
CA VAL A 81 0.12 -6.49 7.04
C VAL A 81 -0.45 -5.11 7.33
N LEU A 82 -1.77 -4.94 7.14
CA LEU A 82 -2.42 -3.62 7.10
C LEU A 82 -3.65 -3.58 8.02
N PRO A 83 -3.88 -2.46 8.73
CA PRO A 83 -5.15 -2.21 9.37
C PRO A 83 -6.19 -1.90 8.29
N PHE A 84 -7.38 -2.47 8.40
CA PHE A 84 -8.42 -2.34 7.39
C PHE A 84 -9.77 -2.06 8.05
N THR A 85 -10.52 -1.13 7.46
CA THR A 85 -11.85 -0.73 7.94
C THR A 85 -12.82 -0.78 6.77
N TYR A 86 -13.88 -1.57 6.90
CA TYR A 86 -14.96 -1.64 5.92
C TYR A 86 -16.28 -1.19 6.55
N GLY A 87 -16.97 -0.25 5.88
CA GLY A 87 -18.13 0.42 6.45
C GLY A 87 -17.76 1.25 7.69
N THR A 88 -18.59 1.19 8.73
CA THR A 88 -18.40 1.98 9.97
C THR A 88 -17.87 1.15 11.15
N ASP A 89 -17.99 -0.17 11.04
CA ASP A 89 -18.06 -1.11 12.15
C ASP A 89 -17.08 -2.29 12.00
N LYS A 90 -16.80 -2.75 10.77
CA LYS A 90 -15.84 -3.83 10.53
C LYS A 90 -14.41 -3.28 10.52
N LYS A 91 -13.67 -3.51 11.60
CA LYS A 91 -12.27 -3.10 11.76
C LYS A 91 -11.40 -4.30 12.12
N GLY A 92 -10.31 -4.50 11.41
CA GLY A 92 -9.40 -5.62 11.67
C GLY A 92 -8.05 -5.45 10.99
N THR A 93 -7.28 -6.52 10.95
CA THR A 93 -5.98 -6.57 10.28
C THR A 93 -6.03 -7.62 9.18
N ILE A 94 -5.71 -7.20 7.97
CA ILE A 94 -5.56 -8.09 6.81
C ILE A 94 -4.09 -8.16 6.41
N ALA A 95 -3.71 -9.23 5.75
CA ALA A 95 -2.54 -9.23 4.91
C ALA A 95 -2.94 -9.16 3.44
N VAL A 96 -2.18 -8.38 2.67
CA VAL A 96 -2.40 -8.17 1.24
C VAL A 96 -1.11 -8.53 0.52
N THR A 97 -1.23 -9.33 -0.53
CA THR A 97 -0.14 -9.63 -1.46
C THR A 97 -0.63 -9.32 -2.86
N VAL A 98 -0.07 -8.28 -3.49
CA VAL A 98 -0.31 -8.00 -4.91
C VAL A 98 0.45 -9.04 -5.73
N THR A 99 -0.28 -9.87 -6.48
CA THR A 99 0.30 -11.00 -7.23
C THR A 99 0.64 -10.65 -8.66
N ALA A 100 -0.04 -9.66 -9.25
CA ALA A 100 0.27 -9.15 -10.58
C ALA A 100 -0.29 -7.73 -10.80
N ILE A 101 0.40 -6.94 -11.65
CA ILE A 101 -0.11 -5.68 -12.22
C ILE A 101 -0.02 -5.83 -13.74
N GLU A 102 -1.13 -6.20 -14.37
CA GLU A 102 -1.15 -6.58 -15.79
C GLU A 102 -1.78 -5.49 -16.66
N LYS A 103 -1.13 -5.13 -17.78
CA LYS A 103 -1.74 -4.29 -18.81
C LYS A 103 -2.80 -5.08 -19.58
N GLY A 104 -4.05 -4.64 -19.52
CA GLY A 104 -5.15 -5.18 -20.32
C GLY A 104 -5.26 -4.54 -21.72
N ALA A 105 -6.22 -5.00 -22.52
CA ALA A 105 -6.46 -4.45 -23.85
C ALA A 105 -7.38 -3.22 -23.79
N GLU A 106 -7.15 -2.20 -24.64
CA GLU A 106 -8.02 -1.01 -24.69
C GLU A 106 -9.49 -1.35 -25.04
N ALA A 107 -9.72 -2.42 -25.81
CA ALA A 107 -11.06 -2.92 -26.15
C ALA A 107 -11.88 -3.33 -24.90
N ASP A 108 -11.22 -3.70 -23.80
CA ASP A 108 -11.90 -4.01 -22.54
C ASP A 108 -12.54 -2.77 -21.87
N MET A 109 -12.23 -1.58 -22.38
CA MET A 109 -12.84 -0.31 -21.96
C MET A 109 -14.14 0.03 -22.68
N ASP A 110 -14.49 -0.62 -23.79
CA ASP A 110 -15.68 -0.28 -24.58
C ASP A 110 -16.98 -0.38 -23.76
N LYS A 111 -17.07 -1.38 -22.88
CA LYS A 111 -18.20 -1.58 -21.96
C LYS A 111 -18.33 -0.53 -20.85
N PHE A 112 -17.31 0.30 -20.59
CA PHE A 112 -17.42 1.49 -19.71
C PHE A 112 -17.85 2.75 -20.50
N GLY A 113 -18.15 2.60 -21.79
CA GLY A 113 -18.70 3.64 -22.64
C GLY A 113 -17.70 4.69 -23.11
N ALA A 114 -18.19 5.68 -23.86
CA ALA A 114 -17.36 6.60 -24.64
C ALA A 114 -16.31 7.40 -23.83
N LYS A 115 -16.50 7.60 -22.53
CA LYS A 115 -15.50 8.28 -21.67
C LYS A 115 -14.22 7.46 -21.49
N ALA A 116 -14.35 6.14 -21.40
CA ALA A 116 -13.25 5.20 -21.22
C ALA A 116 -12.52 4.86 -22.54
N LYS A 117 -13.04 5.31 -23.69
CA LYS A 117 -12.38 5.13 -25.00
C LYS A 117 -10.96 5.74 -25.00
N GLY A 118 -10.00 4.95 -25.49
CA GLY A 118 -8.58 5.30 -25.49
C GLY A 118 -7.95 5.33 -24.09
N MET A 119 -8.55 4.63 -23.12
CA MET A 119 -7.86 4.26 -21.88
C MET A 119 -7.22 2.88 -22.05
N THR A 120 -6.03 2.70 -21.49
CA THR A 120 -5.47 1.38 -21.20
C THR A 120 -5.90 0.95 -19.80
N PRO A 121 -6.53 -0.23 -19.63
CA PRO A 121 -6.79 -0.81 -18.31
C PRO A 121 -5.56 -1.51 -17.74
N TYR A 122 -5.54 -1.59 -16.40
CA TYR A 122 -4.58 -2.38 -15.64
C TYR A 122 -5.30 -3.23 -14.59
N TYR A 123 -4.97 -4.52 -14.55
CA TYR A 123 -5.54 -5.49 -13.62
C TYR A 123 -4.56 -5.68 -12.45
N ILE A 124 -4.95 -5.20 -11.27
CA ILE A 124 -4.18 -5.35 -10.04
C ILE A 124 -4.75 -6.57 -9.32
N ARG A 125 -4.11 -7.73 -9.50
CA ARG A 125 -4.50 -8.98 -8.83
C ARG A 125 -3.90 -9.02 -7.43
N MET A 126 -4.67 -9.48 -6.45
CA MET A 126 -4.18 -9.63 -5.09
C MET A 126 -4.81 -10.83 -4.38
N LYS A 127 -4.04 -11.41 -3.47
CA LYS A 127 -4.54 -12.28 -2.41
C LYS A 127 -4.72 -11.46 -1.13
N VAL A 128 -5.84 -11.68 -0.46
CA VAL A 128 -6.18 -11.03 0.82
C VAL A 128 -6.40 -12.11 1.87
N GLU A 129 -5.76 -11.98 3.03
CA GLU A 129 -5.79 -12.93 4.14
C GLU A 129 -6.23 -12.21 5.41
N ASN A 130 -7.16 -12.79 6.18
CA ASN A 130 -7.57 -12.27 7.48
C ASN A 130 -6.53 -12.70 8.53
N VAL A 131 -5.65 -11.79 8.95
CA VAL A 131 -4.59 -12.11 9.94
C VAL A 131 -4.97 -11.73 11.37
N GLY A 132 -5.92 -10.80 11.54
CA GLY A 132 -6.45 -10.39 12.83
C GLY A 132 -7.53 -11.32 13.41
N GLY A 133 -8.25 -12.05 12.56
CA GLY A 133 -9.33 -12.96 12.96
C GLY A 133 -10.66 -12.29 13.30
N THR A 134 -10.84 -11.00 12.96
CA THR A 134 -12.14 -10.30 13.10
C THR A 134 -13.10 -10.75 11.99
N ASP A 135 -14.42 -10.63 12.20
CA ASP A 135 -15.41 -10.72 11.10
C ASP A 135 -15.18 -9.59 10.08
N LEU A 136 -14.65 -9.97 8.92
CA LEU A 136 -14.49 -9.12 7.75
C LEU A 136 -15.28 -9.68 6.54
N SER A 137 -16.29 -10.52 6.79
CA SER A 137 -17.14 -11.11 5.75
C SER A 137 -17.80 -10.04 4.87
N TYR A 138 -17.87 -10.30 3.56
CA TYR A 138 -18.43 -9.40 2.54
C TYR A 138 -17.75 -8.03 2.40
N ALA A 139 -16.60 -7.81 3.06
CA ALA A 139 -15.81 -6.61 2.88
C ALA A 139 -15.18 -6.58 1.48
N SER A 140 -15.14 -5.40 0.87
CA SER A 140 -14.47 -5.18 -0.42
C SER A 140 -13.18 -4.40 -0.18
N LEU A 141 -12.03 -4.95 -0.59
CA LEU A 141 -10.77 -4.20 -0.69
C LEU A 141 -10.60 -3.68 -2.13
N ARG A 142 -10.15 -2.44 -2.31
CA ARG A 142 -9.78 -1.92 -3.64
C ARG A 142 -8.47 -1.14 -3.60
N LEU A 143 -7.39 -1.75 -4.07
CA LEU A 143 -6.12 -1.05 -4.29
C LEU A 143 -6.23 -0.09 -5.48
N ARG A 144 -5.52 1.03 -5.39
CA ARG A 144 -5.49 2.06 -6.43
C ARG A 144 -4.28 1.85 -7.34
N GLY A 145 -4.39 2.26 -8.60
CA GLY A 145 -3.24 2.30 -9.51
C GLY A 145 -2.49 3.63 -9.40
N GLN A 146 -1.17 3.57 -9.29
CA GLN A 146 -0.26 4.72 -9.38
C GLN A 146 0.47 4.72 -10.72
N LEU A 147 0.62 5.90 -11.32
CA LEU A 147 1.34 6.10 -12.58
C LEU A 147 2.87 5.97 -12.38
N ALA A 148 3.59 5.71 -13.47
CA ALA A 148 5.06 5.60 -13.47
C ALA A 148 5.78 6.87 -12.96
N GLY A 149 5.30 8.06 -13.33
CA GLY A 149 5.76 9.36 -12.79
C GLY A 149 5.25 9.68 -11.37
N GLY A 150 4.54 8.74 -10.74
CA GLY A 150 3.89 8.90 -9.44
C GLY A 150 2.50 9.52 -9.52
N GLY A 151 1.73 9.38 -8.43
CA GLY A 151 0.38 9.89 -8.31
C GLY A 151 -0.69 8.97 -8.90
N PRO A 152 -1.97 9.18 -8.50
CA PRO A 152 -3.09 8.34 -8.94
C PRO A 152 -3.41 8.59 -10.42
N THR A 153 -4.02 7.61 -11.09
CA THR A 153 -4.40 7.76 -12.51
C THR A 153 -5.48 8.82 -12.77
N GLY A 154 -6.17 9.31 -11.74
CA GLY A 154 -7.30 10.23 -11.86
C GLY A 154 -8.57 9.61 -12.48
N VAL A 155 -8.57 8.32 -12.78
CA VAL A 155 -9.70 7.60 -13.38
C VAL A 155 -10.45 6.79 -12.33
N ILE A 156 -11.77 6.97 -12.28
CA ILE A 156 -12.69 6.10 -11.52
C ILE A 156 -13.54 5.33 -12.52
N LEU A 157 -13.40 3.99 -12.52
CA LEU A 157 -14.27 3.09 -13.28
C LEU A 157 -15.35 2.54 -12.35
N ILE A 158 -16.60 2.52 -12.81
CA ILE A 158 -17.75 1.95 -12.11
C ILE A 158 -18.15 0.67 -12.84
N GLY A 159 -18.08 -0.45 -12.14
CA GLY A 159 -18.30 -1.80 -12.68
C GLY A 159 -17.02 -2.65 -12.76
N ASP A 160 -17.21 -3.92 -13.06
CA ASP A 160 -16.28 -5.05 -12.95
C ASP A 160 -15.99 -5.69 -14.32
N LEU A 161 -14.85 -6.36 -14.51
CA LEU A 161 -14.47 -7.02 -15.77
C LEU A 161 -14.47 -8.56 -15.60
N PRO A 162 -15.62 -9.25 -15.73
CA PRO A 162 -15.71 -10.70 -15.54
C PRO A 162 -14.74 -11.49 -16.41
N GLY A 163 -14.08 -12.48 -15.82
CA GLY A 163 -13.11 -13.37 -16.47
C GLY A 163 -11.79 -12.69 -16.88
N LYS A 164 -11.56 -11.46 -16.43
CA LYS A 164 -10.34 -10.67 -16.69
C LYS A 164 -9.80 -10.06 -15.40
N CYS A 165 -10.64 -9.31 -14.71
CA CYS A 165 -10.37 -8.68 -13.43
C CYS A 165 -11.63 -8.76 -12.56
N ASP A 166 -11.78 -9.92 -11.93
CA ASP A 166 -12.90 -10.27 -11.06
C ASP A 166 -12.76 -9.55 -9.71
N SER A 167 -13.56 -8.50 -9.52
CA SER A 167 -13.59 -7.70 -8.29
C SER A 167 -14.47 -8.36 -7.24
N GLU A 168 -13.95 -9.41 -6.61
CA GLU A 168 -14.63 -10.17 -5.56
C GLU A 168 -14.68 -9.43 -4.21
N THR A 169 -15.75 -9.71 -3.45
CA THR A 169 -15.86 -9.37 -2.03
C THR A 169 -15.39 -10.53 -1.16
N ALA A 170 -14.89 -10.25 0.04
CA ALA A 170 -14.53 -11.29 1.00
C ALA A 170 -15.68 -12.30 1.23
N PRO A 171 -15.41 -13.61 1.21
CA PRO A 171 -16.46 -14.63 1.34
C PRO A 171 -17.06 -14.66 2.75
N ARG A 172 -18.18 -15.40 2.90
CA ARG A 172 -18.95 -15.49 4.16
C ARG A 172 -18.14 -15.99 5.36
N ASP A 173 -17.07 -16.73 5.11
CA ASP A 173 -16.17 -17.39 6.05
C ASP A 173 -14.85 -16.63 6.26
N PHE A 174 -14.74 -15.40 5.72
CA PHE A 174 -13.63 -14.47 5.99
C PHE A 174 -13.74 -13.83 7.40
N THR A 175 -13.99 -14.67 8.40
CA THR A 175 -14.27 -14.32 9.80
C THR A 175 -13.30 -14.95 10.79
N THR A 176 -12.31 -15.70 10.31
CA THR A 176 -11.32 -16.41 11.12
C THR A 176 -9.91 -16.11 10.63
N LYS A 177 -8.92 -16.24 11.54
CA LYS A 177 -7.51 -16.04 11.20
C LYS A 177 -7.05 -17.09 10.18
N GLY A 178 -6.37 -16.64 9.13
CA GLY A 178 -5.90 -17.47 8.01
C GLY A 178 -6.93 -17.71 6.90
N ALA A 179 -8.18 -17.27 7.06
CA ALA A 179 -9.13 -17.23 5.94
C ALA A 179 -8.59 -16.32 4.84
N SER A 180 -8.66 -16.72 3.57
CA SER A 180 -8.13 -15.94 2.45
C SER A 180 -8.97 -16.06 1.19
N TYR A 181 -8.93 -15.02 0.36
CA TYR A 181 -9.56 -14.98 -0.95
C TYR A 181 -8.68 -14.21 -1.94
N GLU A 182 -8.95 -14.38 -3.24
CA GLU A 182 -8.32 -13.61 -4.31
C GLU A 182 -9.33 -12.62 -4.88
N THR A 183 -8.86 -11.46 -5.31
CA THR A 183 -9.68 -10.41 -5.92
C THR A 183 -8.83 -9.55 -6.87
N CYS A 184 -9.49 -8.80 -7.75
CA CYS A 184 -8.83 -7.90 -8.67
C CYS A 184 -9.37 -6.47 -8.56
N SER A 185 -8.46 -5.50 -8.43
CA SER A 185 -8.76 -4.08 -8.55
C SER A 185 -8.44 -3.59 -9.96
N LEU A 186 -9.43 -2.96 -10.59
CA LEU A 186 -9.30 -2.41 -11.93
C LEU A 186 -8.86 -0.95 -11.86
N SER A 187 -7.73 -0.64 -12.50
CA SER A 187 -7.29 0.72 -12.78
C SER A 187 -7.31 0.99 -14.28
N ALA A 188 -7.24 2.26 -14.69
CA ALA A 188 -7.09 2.66 -16.08
C ALA A 188 -6.43 4.04 -16.19
N THR A 189 -5.81 4.30 -17.34
CA THR A 189 -5.00 5.50 -17.62
C THR A 189 -5.12 5.90 -19.10
N LYS A 190 -4.94 7.19 -19.41
CA LYS A 190 -4.73 7.71 -20.79
C LYS A 190 -3.31 8.24 -21.02
N THR A 191 -2.47 8.21 -19.99
CA THR A 191 -1.17 8.87 -19.97
C THR A 191 -0.07 7.83 -19.81
N GLU A 192 0.61 7.80 -18.68
CA GLU A 192 1.67 6.86 -18.40
C GLU A 192 1.10 5.50 -17.97
N PRO A 193 1.90 4.42 -18.05
CA PRO A 193 1.57 3.12 -17.46
C PRO A 193 1.26 3.23 -15.96
N VAL A 194 0.36 2.37 -15.47
CA VAL A 194 0.29 2.06 -14.04
C VAL A 194 1.50 1.19 -13.69
N ALA A 195 2.34 1.66 -12.77
CA ALA A 195 3.58 1.01 -12.37
C ALA A 195 3.57 0.48 -10.93
N ALA A 196 2.57 0.89 -10.13
CA ALA A 196 2.38 0.38 -8.79
C ALA A 196 0.90 0.26 -8.42
N ALA A 197 0.63 -0.66 -7.49
CA ALA A 197 -0.61 -0.71 -6.73
C ALA A 197 -0.39 -0.02 -5.39
N SER A 198 -1.37 0.76 -4.92
CA SER A 198 -1.30 1.48 -3.65
C SER A 198 -2.44 1.16 -2.71
N PHE A 199 -2.11 1.00 -1.43
CA PHE A 199 -3.04 1.02 -0.31
C PHE A 199 -2.93 2.37 0.41
N ASP A 200 -4.01 3.16 0.35
CA ASP A 200 -4.14 4.53 0.86
C ASP A 200 -5.29 4.67 1.89
N GLU A 201 -5.84 3.56 2.39
CA GLU A 201 -6.98 3.57 3.31
C GLU A 201 -6.57 3.89 4.76
N GLY A 202 -7.27 4.87 5.36
CA GLY A 202 -7.06 5.32 6.73
C GLY A 202 -6.03 6.43 6.87
N ASP A 203 -6.22 7.29 7.86
CA ASP A 203 -5.50 8.57 8.04
C ASP A 203 -3.96 8.42 8.07
N ALA A 204 -3.45 7.27 8.51
CA ALA A 204 -2.01 7.01 8.55
C ALA A 204 -1.41 6.72 7.15
N TYR A 205 -2.21 6.27 6.18
CA TYR A 205 -1.76 5.82 4.85
C TYR A 205 -2.16 6.78 3.71
N SER A 206 -3.09 7.71 3.93
CA SER A 206 -3.58 8.60 2.85
C SER A 206 -2.49 9.47 2.23
N ASP A 207 -1.58 10.01 3.05
CA ASP A 207 -0.46 10.86 2.60
C ASP A 207 0.83 10.07 2.35
N SER A 208 0.87 8.80 2.74
CA SER A 208 2.03 7.91 2.63
C SER A 208 1.55 6.47 2.43
N PRO A 209 1.05 6.14 1.23
CA PRO A 209 0.50 4.82 0.96
C PRO A 209 1.57 3.74 0.96
N VAL A 210 1.17 2.50 1.21
CA VAL A 210 2.01 1.33 0.91
C VAL A 210 1.91 1.04 -0.59
N LEU A 211 3.06 0.88 -1.24
CA LEU A 211 3.17 0.70 -2.69
C LEU A 211 3.74 -0.68 -3.02
N TRP A 212 3.11 -1.42 -3.92
CA TRP A 212 3.70 -2.59 -4.58
C TRP A 212 4.09 -2.21 -6.01
N THR A 213 5.38 -2.23 -6.32
CA THR A 213 5.93 -1.94 -7.66
C THR A 213 6.23 -3.23 -8.43
N SER A 214 5.89 -3.25 -9.72
CA SER A 214 6.25 -4.33 -10.67
C SER A 214 7.68 -4.16 -11.19
#